data_AF-A0A2D5WC90-F1
#
_entry.id   AF-A0A2D5WC90-F1
#
_cell.length_a   1.000
_cell.length_b   1.000
_cell.length_c   1.000
_cell.angle_alpha   90.00
_cell.angle_beta   90.00
_cell.angle_gamma   90.00
#
_symmetry.space_group_name_H-M   'P 1'
#
loop_
_entity.id
_entity.type
_entity.pdbx_description
1 polymer ?
#
loop_
_entity_poly.entity_id
_entity_poly.type
_entity_poly.pdbx_seq_one_letter_code
_entity_poly.pdbx_strand_id
1 'polypeptide(L)'
;MNTAAQPNPACVAAFRGVEHYDDPTAVGSLVVEALDALGLPDDYVRPHDRVVLKPNWVKEHDERHPGPGQWEHVVTHPAVIEAVIRWVGTQLAGSGSITICDAPQTDSSFARLNEYCGLDAMIDRCRCDFPGTTIALLDLRPEEWHAVDGVTVSKTKLPGDPAGDTHVALNDASEFVGYPGNGKLFGASFNMAETNERHSGERHEYLLCRTPMDADVLINLPKLKTHKKVGVTCALKNLVGINANKNWLPHHTEGTPDQGGDQFPASTAKAKLEHSWMGRAKRVVNGRPLLSRLFVPLKKMGRLFFGDTQTVVRSGNWHGNDTCWRMVLDLNKCLFDFDGAGQPREKPLRYLAVVDGIIGGDGNGPMSPDAKPCGTILAGTHPAAVDMAAATLMGFEWQKLRLLKNSFEMQKRSFIPFRPSDIRLESNRQEWDGPLGQADGLFAFQPHFGWVGAIEREPEKEAKR
;
A
#
# COMPACT_ATOMS: atom_id res chain seq x y z
N MET A 1 -8.42 35.37 -16.36
CA MET A 1 -8.23 34.55 -15.15
C MET A 1 -9.16 33.37 -15.27
N ASN A 2 -8.70 32.29 -15.91
CA ASN A 2 -9.42 31.03 -15.92
C ASN A 2 -8.99 30.32 -14.64
N THR A 3 -9.83 30.29 -13.61
CA THR A 3 -9.60 29.40 -12.48
C THR A 3 -9.77 27.99 -13.03
N ALA A 4 -8.65 27.34 -13.36
CA ALA A 4 -8.63 25.95 -13.79
C ALA A 4 -9.46 25.15 -12.77
N ALA A 5 -10.57 24.57 -13.23
CA ALA A 5 -11.44 23.80 -12.37
C ALA A 5 -10.60 22.64 -11.80
N GLN A 6 -10.42 22.59 -10.49
CA GLN A 6 -9.77 21.46 -9.86
C GLN A 6 -10.67 20.22 -10.06
N PRO A 7 -10.10 19.06 -10.46
CA PRO A 7 -10.88 17.85 -10.63
C PRO A 7 -11.56 17.48 -9.32
N ASN A 8 -12.81 17.01 -9.40
CA ASN A 8 -13.60 16.66 -8.22
C ASN A 8 -12.92 15.52 -7.44
N PRO A 9 -12.40 15.76 -6.22
CA PRO A 9 -11.68 14.75 -5.45
C PRO A 9 -12.56 13.59 -4.97
N ALA A 10 -13.88 13.72 -5.05
CA ALA A 10 -14.85 12.68 -4.72
C ALA A 10 -15.31 11.85 -5.95
N CYS A 11 -14.90 12.22 -7.16
CA CYS A 11 -15.15 11.41 -8.36
C CYS A 11 -14.12 10.30 -8.48
N VAL A 12 -14.59 9.07 -8.71
CA VAL A 12 -13.76 7.90 -8.97
C VAL A 12 -14.25 7.24 -10.25
N ALA A 13 -13.38 7.12 -11.24
CA ALA A 13 -13.67 6.30 -12.40
C ALA A 13 -13.50 4.81 -12.01
N ALA A 14 -14.47 3.96 -12.36
CA ALA A 14 -14.40 2.52 -12.14
C ALA A 14 -14.80 1.80 -13.42
N PHE A 15 -13.82 1.36 -14.21
CA PHE A 15 -14.06 0.81 -15.54
C PHE A 15 -13.72 -0.67 -15.56
N ARG A 16 -14.60 -1.47 -16.17
CA ARG A 16 -14.40 -2.92 -16.34
C ARG A 16 -14.17 -3.28 -17.80
N GLY A 17 -13.18 -4.10 -18.09
CA GLY A 17 -12.81 -4.57 -19.42
C GLY A 17 -12.20 -5.97 -19.37
N VAL A 18 -11.01 -6.12 -19.95
CA VAL A 18 -10.28 -7.40 -19.98
C VAL A 18 -9.94 -7.91 -18.58
N GLU A 19 -10.08 -9.22 -18.36
CA GLU A 19 -9.86 -9.89 -17.07
C GLU A 19 -8.49 -10.61 -16.99
N HIS A 20 -7.60 -10.32 -17.92
CA HIS A 20 -6.25 -10.90 -18.05
C HIS A 20 -5.27 -9.85 -18.61
N TYR A 21 -3.97 -10.13 -18.52
CA TYR A 21 -2.92 -9.22 -19.00
C TYR A 21 -2.35 -9.58 -20.38
N ASP A 22 -2.79 -10.69 -20.99
CA ASP A 22 -2.30 -11.17 -22.29
C ASP A 22 -2.59 -10.22 -23.48
N ASP A 23 -3.43 -9.20 -23.27
CA ASP A 23 -3.70 -8.13 -24.25
C ASP A 23 -3.32 -6.76 -23.67
N PRO A 24 -2.03 -6.35 -23.76
CA PRO A 24 -1.58 -5.07 -23.26
C PRO A 24 -2.26 -3.86 -23.92
N THR A 25 -2.76 -4.00 -25.14
CA THR A 25 -3.48 -2.93 -25.84
C THR A 25 -4.83 -2.70 -25.18
N ALA A 26 -5.59 -3.76 -24.92
CA ALA A 26 -6.87 -3.64 -24.21
C ALA A 26 -6.70 -3.15 -22.76
N VAL A 27 -5.64 -3.59 -22.06
CA VAL A 27 -5.28 -3.05 -20.74
C VAL A 27 -5.02 -1.54 -20.84
N GLY A 28 -4.24 -1.11 -21.84
CA GLY A 28 -3.92 0.29 -22.06
C GLY A 28 -5.15 1.15 -22.37
N SER A 29 -6.04 0.67 -23.24
CA SER A 29 -7.32 1.33 -23.53
C SER A 29 -8.18 1.48 -22.27
N LEU A 30 -8.29 0.43 -21.45
CA LEU A 30 -9.07 0.48 -20.21
C LEU A 30 -8.50 1.51 -19.21
N VAL A 31 -7.17 1.62 -19.11
CA VAL A 31 -6.51 2.64 -18.29
C VAL A 31 -6.83 4.04 -18.80
N VAL A 32 -6.75 4.27 -20.12
CA VAL A 32 -7.04 5.58 -20.72
C VAL A 32 -8.52 5.96 -20.54
N GLU A 33 -9.45 5.04 -20.79
CA GLU A 33 -10.88 5.26 -20.56
C GLU A 33 -11.18 5.69 -19.11
N ALA A 34 -10.58 5.01 -18.13
CA ALA A 34 -10.73 5.37 -16.72
C ALA A 34 -10.14 6.75 -16.39
N LEU A 35 -9.03 7.14 -17.03
CA LEU A 35 -8.40 8.45 -16.83
C LEU A 35 -9.20 9.58 -17.50
N ASP A 36 -9.71 9.35 -18.71
CA ASP A 36 -10.51 10.31 -19.46
C ASP A 36 -11.84 10.61 -18.74
N ALA A 37 -12.45 9.59 -18.11
CA ALA A 37 -13.66 9.74 -17.30
C ALA A 37 -13.49 10.68 -16.10
N LEU A 38 -12.26 10.90 -15.61
CA LEU A 38 -12.04 11.86 -14.52
C LEU A 38 -12.17 13.31 -14.96
N GLY A 39 -12.21 13.59 -16.27
CA GLY A 39 -12.27 14.96 -16.81
C GLY A 39 -11.13 15.83 -16.30
N LEU A 40 -9.92 15.26 -16.19
CA LEU A 40 -8.75 16.00 -15.72
C LEU A 40 -8.45 17.17 -16.66
N PRO A 41 -8.04 18.34 -16.14
CA PRO A 41 -7.65 19.44 -16.99
C PRO A 41 -6.42 19.08 -17.84
N ASP A 42 -6.32 19.65 -19.04
CA ASP A 42 -5.20 19.39 -19.97
C ASP A 42 -3.82 19.66 -19.35
N ASP A 43 -3.75 20.58 -18.38
CA ASP A 43 -2.53 20.94 -17.66
C ASP A 43 -2.35 20.19 -16.33
N TYR A 44 -3.05 19.07 -16.13
CA TYR A 44 -2.90 18.26 -14.91
C TYR A 44 -1.49 17.70 -14.79
N VAL A 45 -0.93 17.15 -15.87
CA VAL A 45 0.51 16.89 -16.03
C VAL A 45 1.04 17.93 -17.02
N ARG A 46 2.17 18.57 -16.69
CA ARG A 46 2.72 19.70 -17.44
C ARG A 46 4.13 19.38 -17.92
N PRO A 47 4.57 19.96 -19.05
CA PRO A 47 5.97 19.93 -19.44
C PRO A 47 6.88 20.36 -18.28
N HIS A 48 8.02 19.67 -18.14
CA HIS A 48 9.00 19.85 -17.06
C HIS A 48 8.60 19.29 -15.68
N ASP A 49 7.40 18.75 -15.49
CA ASP A 49 7.02 18.12 -14.23
C ASP A 49 7.94 16.93 -13.90
N ARG A 50 8.23 16.78 -12.60
CA ARG A 50 8.80 15.56 -12.02
C ARG A 50 7.64 14.65 -11.62
N VAL A 51 7.35 13.65 -12.44
CA VAL A 51 6.27 12.69 -12.21
C VAL A 51 6.83 11.44 -11.56
N VAL A 52 6.25 11.04 -10.43
CA VAL A 52 6.59 9.79 -9.75
C VAL A 52 5.45 8.79 -9.90
N LEU A 53 5.76 7.60 -10.41
CA LEU A 53 4.84 6.46 -10.48
C LEU A 53 5.18 5.50 -9.35
N LYS A 54 4.22 5.24 -8.47
CA LYS A 54 4.39 4.39 -7.29
C LYS A 54 3.59 3.09 -7.41
N PRO A 55 4.11 2.03 -8.04
CA PRO A 55 3.49 0.71 -8.06
C PRO A 55 3.39 0.05 -6.68
N ASN A 56 2.67 -1.07 -6.60
CA ASN A 56 2.70 -1.98 -5.47
C ASN A 56 3.56 -3.21 -5.80
N TRP A 57 4.84 -3.19 -5.40
CA TRP A 57 5.79 -4.27 -5.62
C TRP A 57 6.17 -4.96 -4.32
N VAL A 58 5.16 -5.32 -3.52
CA VAL A 58 5.38 -5.81 -2.15
C VAL A 58 6.30 -7.03 -2.08
N LYS A 59 6.18 -7.97 -3.02
CA LYS A 59 6.92 -9.24 -3.07
C LYS A 59 6.95 -9.72 -4.52
N GLU A 60 8.05 -10.33 -4.94
CA GLU A 60 8.27 -10.75 -6.32
C GLU A 60 7.42 -11.96 -6.76
N HIS A 61 6.72 -12.64 -5.84
CA HIS A 61 5.81 -13.74 -6.12
C HIS A 61 4.85 -13.97 -4.92
N ASP A 62 3.87 -14.84 -5.10
CA ASP A 62 3.05 -15.42 -4.05
C ASP A 62 3.91 -16.32 -3.16
N GLU A 63 4.02 -16.01 -1.87
CA GLU A 63 4.88 -16.76 -0.94
C GLU A 63 4.54 -18.26 -0.84
N ARG A 64 3.33 -18.67 -1.24
CA ARG A 64 2.91 -20.08 -1.30
C ARG A 64 3.49 -20.80 -2.52
N HIS A 65 3.71 -20.06 -3.60
CA HIS A 65 4.19 -20.58 -4.88
C HIS A 65 5.39 -19.77 -5.39
N PRO A 66 6.58 -19.86 -4.74
CA PRO A 66 7.75 -19.11 -5.18
C PRO A 66 8.20 -19.48 -6.59
N GLY A 67 8.26 -18.49 -7.48
CA GLY A 67 8.76 -18.69 -8.85
C GLY A 67 8.23 -17.66 -9.84
N PRO A 68 8.72 -17.71 -11.09
CA PRO A 68 8.21 -16.87 -12.17
C PRO A 68 6.74 -17.19 -12.48
N GLY A 69 5.98 -16.17 -12.91
CA GLY A 69 4.57 -16.31 -13.28
C GLY A 69 3.58 -16.43 -12.11
N GLN A 70 4.04 -16.35 -10.86
CA GLN A 70 3.19 -16.44 -9.66
C GLN A 70 3.03 -15.09 -8.96
N TRP A 71 2.84 -14.00 -9.71
CA TRP A 71 2.95 -12.64 -9.17
C TRP A 71 1.83 -11.69 -9.59
N GLU A 72 1.05 -12.02 -10.62
CA GLU A 72 0.08 -11.10 -11.24
C GLU A 72 -0.96 -10.57 -10.25
N HIS A 73 -1.37 -11.36 -9.26
CA HIS A 73 -2.31 -10.96 -8.20
C HIS A 73 -1.62 -10.34 -6.98
N VAL A 74 -0.29 -10.38 -6.92
CA VAL A 74 0.53 -9.89 -5.80
C VAL A 74 0.99 -8.46 -6.05
N VAL A 75 1.39 -8.12 -7.28
CA VAL A 75 1.98 -6.83 -7.61
C VAL A 75 1.25 -6.09 -8.73
N THR A 76 1.50 -4.78 -8.86
CA THR A 76 0.99 -3.99 -9.98
C THR A 76 1.62 -4.44 -11.28
N HIS A 77 0.79 -4.77 -12.26
CA HIS A 77 1.24 -5.37 -13.50
C HIS A 77 1.95 -4.36 -14.44
N PRO A 78 3.07 -4.74 -15.10
CA PRO A 78 3.80 -3.91 -16.06
C PRO A 78 2.93 -3.27 -17.14
N ALA A 79 1.94 -4.00 -17.69
CA ALA A 79 1.03 -3.46 -18.70
C ALA A 79 0.26 -2.22 -18.22
N VAL A 80 -0.16 -2.18 -16.95
CA VAL A 80 -0.84 -1.02 -16.35
C VAL A 80 0.17 0.12 -16.13
N ILE A 81 1.37 -0.20 -15.65
CA ILE A 81 2.44 0.79 -15.44
C ILE A 81 2.83 1.44 -16.78
N GLU A 82 3.05 0.63 -17.83
CA GLU A 82 3.38 1.08 -19.19
C GLU A 82 2.28 1.96 -19.78
N ALA A 83 1.01 1.60 -19.60
CA ALA A 83 -0.12 2.42 -20.04
C ALA A 83 -0.11 3.81 -19.36
N VAL A 84 0.15 3.87 -18.06
CA VAL A 84 0.26 5.15 -17.33
C VAL A 84 1.50 5.92 -17.77
N ILE A 85 2.65 5.27 -17.98
CA ILE A 85 3.85 5.94 -18.52
C ILE A 85 3.54 6.58 -19.87
N ARG A 86 2.81 5.89 -20.76
CA ARG A 86 2.42 6.43 -22.08
C ARG A 86 1.47 7.61 -21.97
N TRP A 87 0.49 7.54 -21.07
CA TRP A 87 -0.41 8.66 -20.81
C TRP A 87 0.36 9.89 -20.29
N VAL A 88 1.24 9.71 -19.30
CA VAL A 88 2.10 10.80 -18.76
C VAL A 88 3.08 11.33 -19.81
N GLY A 89 3.73 10.44 -20.56
CA GLY A 89 4.77 10.79 -21.53
C GLY A 89 4.25 11.71 -22.63
N THR A 90 3.02 11.48 -23.09
CA THR A 90 2.33 12.39 -24.03
C THR A 90 2.14 13.78 -23.44
N GLN A 91 1.70 13.87 -22.18
CA GLN A 91 1.43 15.15 -21.51
C GLN A 91 2.72 15.94 -21.19
N LEU A 92 3.82 15.24 -20.91
CA LEU A 92 5.13 15.85 -20.68
C LEU A 92 5.74 16.48 -21.94
N ALA A 93 5.22 16.14 -23.13
CA ALA A 93 5.63 16.69 -24.43
C ALA A 93 7.16 16.71 -24.64
N GLY A 94 7.84 15.64 -24.21
CA GLY A 94 9.29 15.49 -24.35
C GLY A 94 10.12 16.34 -23.38
N SER A 95 9.57 16.74 -22.23
CA SER A 95 10.33 17.43 -21.18
C SER A 95 9.88 17.09 -19.76
N GLY A 96 10.83 17.00 -18.83
CA GLY A 96 10.59 16.58 -17.45
C GLY A 96 11.05 15.15 -17.18
N SER A 97 10.47 14.50 -16.18
CA SER A 97 10.85 13.14 -15.79
C SER A 97 9.69 12.27 -15.34
N ILE A 98 9.84 10.96 -15.54
CA ILE A 98 8.97 9.90 -15.03
C ILE A 98 9.86 8.93 -14.23
N THR A 99 9.69 8.90 -12.92
CA THR A 99 10.42 7.97 -12.04
C THR A 99 9.47 6.92 -11.51
N ILE A 100 9.70 5.66 -11.87
CA ILE A 100 8.96 4.52 -11.36
C ILE A 100 9.73 3.96 -10.17
N CYS A 101 9.14 3.95 -8.98
CA CYS A 101 9.86 3.53 -7.78
C CYS A 101 8.96 2.91 -6.70
N ASP A 102 9.54 2.01 -5.91
CA ASP A 102 8.91 1.46 -4.69
C ASP A 102 10.01 1.11 -3.67
N ALA A 103 9.63 1.00 -2.41
CA ALA A 103 10.35 0.29 -1.37
C ALA A 103 9.59 -1.01 -1.02
N PRO A 104 9.90 -2.13 -1.70
CA PRO A 104 9.30 -3.44 -1.44
C PRO A 104 9.40 -3.93 0.02
N GLN A 105 8.85 -5.11 0.29
CA GLN A 105 9.17 -5.80 1.54
C GLN A 105 10.69 -5.97 1.65
N THR A 106 11.25 -5.82 2.85
CA THR A 106 12.70 -5.88 3.06
C THR A 106 13.28 -7.21 2.62
N ASP A 107 12.51 -8.29 2.71
CA ASP A 107 12.91 -9.63 2.25
C ASP A 107 12.52 -9.98 0.81
N SER A 108 12.01 -9.01 0.04
CA SER A 108 11.79 -9.16 -1.40
C SER A 108 13.09 -8.92 -2.18
N SER A 109 13.23 -9.55 -3.34
CA SER A 109 14.36 -9.29 -4.24
C SER A 109 13.91 -8.42 -5.42
N PHE A 110 14.42 -7.19 -5.49
CA PHE A 110 14.08 -6.28 -6.59
C PHE A 110 14.64 -6.78 -7.94
N ALA A 111 15.79 -7.45 -7.92
CA ALA A 111 16.36 -8.08 -9.10
C ALA A 111 15.43 -9.16 -9.68
N ARG A 112 14.84 -10.01 -8.82
CA ARG A 112 13.86 -11.03 -9.27
C ARG A 112 12.54 -10.42 -9.69
N LEU A 113 12.07 -9.39 -8.99
CA LEU A 113 10.90 -8.64 -9.39
C LEU A 113 11.08 -8.08 -10.82
N ASN A 114 12.23 -7.46 -11.08
CA ASN A 114 12.60 -6.96 -12.41
C ASN A 114 12.64 -8.08 -13.45
N GLU A 115 13.27 -9.21 -13.13
CA GLU A 115 13.33 -10.39 -14.00
C GLU A 115 11.93 -10.93 -14.34
N TYR A 116 11.08 -11.15 -13.33
CA TYR A 116 9.77 -11.79 -13.50
C TYR A 116 8.76 -10.89 -14.19
N CYS A 117 8.85 -9.58 -13.96
CA CYS A 117 7.93 -8.59 -14.50
C CYS A 117 8.48 -7.92 -15.77
N GLY A 118 9.73 -8.20 -16.18
CA GLY A 118 10.37 -7.58 -17.34
C GLY A 118 10.43 -6.04 -17.25
N LEU A 119 10.74 -5.48 -16.08
CA LEU A 119 10.63 -4.04 -15.84
C LEU A 119 11.63 -3.24 -16.68
N ASP A 120 12.89 -3.68 -16.79
CA ASP A 120 13.90 -3.01 -17.63
C ASP A 120 13.45 -2.95 -19.10
N ALA A 121 12.93 -4.06 -19.64
CA ALA A 121 12.44 -4.11 -21.02
C ALA A 121 11.23 -3.19 -21.23
N MET A 122 10.34 -3.07 -20.24
CA MET A 122 9.23 -2.10 -20.26
C MET A 122 9.76 -0.66 -20.30
N ILE A 123 10.72 -0.33 -19.43
CA ILE A 123 11.32 1.00 -19.35
C ILE A 123 12.04 1.37 -20.64
N ASP A 124 12.77 0.45 -21.25
CA ASP A 124 13.49 0.69 -22.50
C ASP A 124 12.53 0.99 -23.66
N ARG A 125 11.41 0.26 -23.77
CA ARG A 125 10.35 0.60 -24.74
C ARG A 125 9.83 2.02 -24.51
N CYS A 126 9.53 2.37 -23.26
CA CYS A 126 9.01 3.70 -22.94
C CYS A 126 10.03 4.82 -23.24
N ARG A 127 11.33 4.58 -23.03
CA ARG A 127 12.40 5.52 -23.40
C ARG A 127 12.50 5.72 -24.90
N CYS A 128 12.30 4.65 -25.69
CA CYS A 128 12.24 4.75 -27.15
C CYS A 128 11.05 5.61 -27.62
N ASP A 129 9.89 5.48 -26.95
CA ASP A 129 8.69 6.23 -27.29
C ASP A 129 8.75 7.71 -26.86
N PHE A 130 9.49 8.01 -25.80
CA PHE A 130 9.62 9.37 -25.24
C PHE A 130 11.08 9.80 -25.05
N PRO A 131 11.88 9.95 -26.13
CA PRO A 131 13.32 10.20 -26.03
C PRO A 131 13.70 11.54 -25.39
N GLY A 132 12.77 12.51 -25.32
CA GLY A 132 12.99 13.81 -24.64
C GLY A 132 12.71 13.78 -23.13
N THR A 133 12.05 12.74 -22.64
CA THR A 133 11.64 12.62 -21.23
C THR A 133 12.60 11.71 -20.48
N THR A 134 13.05 12.12 -19.29
CA THR A 134 13.90 11.25 -18.45
C THR A 134 13.04 10.17 -17.79
N ILE A 135 13.26 8.89 -18.12
CA ILE A 135 12.52 7.77 -17.52
C ILE A 135 13.47 6.88 -16.70
N ALA A 136 13.16 6.68 -15.42
CA ALA A 136 14.00 5.95 -14.46
C ALA A 136 13.21 4.89 -13.66
N LEU A 137 13.89 3.82 -13.27
CA LEU A 137 13.39 2.75 -12.41
C LEU A 137 14.27 2.68 -11.15
N LEU A 138 13.67 2.77 -9.96
CA LEU A 138 14.42 2.83 -8.69
C LEU A 138 13.88 1.84 -7.64
N ASP A 139 14.79 1.10 -7.01
CA ASP A 139 14.58 0.47 -5.70
C ASP A 139 14.95 1.49 -4.62
N LEU A 140 13.97 1.95 -3.86
CA LEU A 140 14.17 2.98 -2.84
C LEU A 140 14.79 2.44 -1.55
N ARG A 141 14.89 1.12 -1.38
CA ARG A 141 15.32 0.52 -0.13
C ARG A 141 16.82 0.77 0.12
N PRO A 142 17.22 1.09 1.36
CA PRO A 142 18.64 1.14 1.74
C PRO A 142 19.21 -0.24 2.10
N GLU A 143 18.37 -1.26 2.23
CA GLU A 143 18.78 -2.63 2.52
C GLU A 143 17.81 -3.69 1.97
N GLU A 144 18.35 -4.83 1.54
CA GLU A 144 17.63 -6.06 1.20
C GLU A 144 18.00 -7.16 2.19
N TRP A 145 17.00 -7.87 2.71
CA TRP A 145 17.15 -8.93 3.71
C TRP A 145 17.02 -10.28 3.03
N HIS A 146 18.00 -11.14 3.22
CA HIS A 146 17.90 -12.52 2.79
C HIS A 146 17.25 -13.30 3.94
N ALA A 147 16.04 -13.77 3.72
CA ALA A 147 15.31 -14.58 4.68
C ALA A 147 15.18 -16.03 4.19
N VAL A 148 15.47 -16.99 5.07
CA VAL A 148 15.21 -18.42 4.84
C VAL A 148 14.18 -18.85 5.88
N ASP A 149 13.04 -19.38 5.44
CA ASP A 149 11.90 -19.73 6.30
C ASP A 149 11.45 -18.57 7.21
N GLY A 150 11.50 -17.34 6.71
CA GLY A 150 11.17 -16.12 7.45
C GLY A 150 12.15 -15.80 8.60
N VAL A 151 13.36 -16.34 8.57
CA VAL A 151 14.47 -15.95 9.45
C VAL A 151 15.48 -15.17 8.62
N THR A 152 15.78 -13.94 9.01
CA THR A 152 16.83 -13.14 8.37
C THR A 152 18.19 -13.81 8.59
N VAL A 153 18.81 -14.27 7.52
CA VAL A 153 20.13 -14.92 7.53
C VAL A 153 21.25 -13.95 7.15
N SER A 154 20.99 -12.97 6.30
CA SER A 154 21.93 -11.91 5.94
C SER A 154 21.19 -10.66 5.47
N LYS A 155 21.93 -9.55 5.37
CA LYS A 155 21.45 -8.28 4.83
C LYS A 155 22.44 -7.76 3.79
N THR A 156 21.93 -7.22 2.69
CA THR A 156 22.70 -6.51 1.67
C THR A 156 22.40 -5.03 1.80
N LYS A 157 23.43 -4.19 1.93
CA LYS A 157 23.27 -2.73 1.86
C LYS A 157 23.01 -2.34 0.39
N LEU A 158 21.98 -1.52 0.19
CA LEU A 158 21.61 -0.97 -1.11
C LEU A 158 21.91 0.54 -1.14
N PRO A 159 21.92 1.18 -2.32
CA PRO A 159 22.15 2.61 -2.45
C PRO A 159 21.08 3.47 -1.74
N GLY A 160 19.85 2.97 -1.63
CA GLY A 160 18.70 3.75 -1.18
C GLY A 160 18.22 4.73 -2.26
N ASP A 161 17.35 5.64 -1.87
CA ASP A 161 16.88 6.72 -2.75
C ASP A 161 18.04 7.65 -3.13
N PRO A 162 18.36 7.84 -4.43
CA PRO A 162 19.43 8.72 -4.87
C PRO A 162 19.19 10.20 -4.52
N ALA A 163 17.94 10.62 -4.30
CA ALA A 163 17.62 11.96 -3.82
C ALA A 163 17.86 12.13 -2.32
N GLY A 164 18.11 11.03 -1.58
CA GLY A 164 18.24 11.01 -0.13
C GLY A 164 16.91 10.78 0.59
N ASP A 165 16.86 11.19 1.85
CA ASP A 165 15.70 11.04 2.72
C ASP A 165 15.14 12.39 3.19
N THR A 166 13.87 12.34 3.58
CA THR A 166 13.09 13.45 4.11
C THR A 166 12.63 13.08 5.52
N HIS A 167 13.08 13.83 6.52
CA HIS A 167 12.61 13.71 7.89
C HIS A 167 11.38 14.60 8.09
N VAL A 168 10.27 14.00 8.52
CA VAL A 168 9.03 14.72 8.83
C VAL A 168 8.65 14.48 10.29
N ALA A 169 8.45 15.55 11.04
CA ALA A 169 7.96 15.49 12.41
C ALA A 169 6.48 15.93 12.44
N LEU A 170 5.56 14.96 12.43
CA LEU A 170 4.13 15.25 12.54
C LEU A 170 3.72 15.65 13.96
N ASN A 171 4.40 15.08 14.95
CA ASN A 171 4.22 15.39 16.38
C ASN A 171 2.74 15.47 16.77
N ASP A 172 2.26 16.66 17.13
CA ASP A 172 0.93 16.92 17.64
C ASP A 172 -0.20 16.64 16.63
N ALA A 173 0.12 16.48 15.35
CA ALA A 173 -0.82 16.13 14.28
C ALA A 173 -0.81 14.64 13.93
N SER A 174 0.03 13.82 14.57
CA SER A 174 0.03 12.37 14.38
C SER A 174 -1.22 11.73 14.95
N GLU A 175 -1.70 10.68 14.29
CA GLU A 175 -2.76 9.82 14.81
C GLU A 175 -2.31 8.96 16.02
N PHE A 176 -1.04 8.99 16.40
CA PHE A 176 -0.52 8.32 17.61
C PHE A 176 -0.54 9.21 18.87
N VAL A 177 -0.95 10.47 18.76
CA VAL A 177 -1.06 11.36 19.92
C VAL A 177 -2.11 10.79 20.89
N GLY A 178 -1.72 10.60 22.14
CA GLY A 178 -2.58 10.00 23.17
C GLY A 178 -2.87 8.50 22.98
N TYR A 179 -2.22 7.83 22.03
CA TYR A 179 -2.40 6.40 21.82
C TYR A 179 -1.87 5.58 23.02
N PRO A 180 -2.70 4.75 23.68
CA PRO A 180 -2.27 4.00 24.87
C PRO A 180 -1.14 2.98 24.62
N GLY A 181 -0.92 2.60 23.35
CA GLY A 181 0.13 1.66 22.95
C GLY A 181 1.53 2.27 22.82
N ASN A 182 1.68 3.59 22.98
CA ASN A 182 2.99 4.25 22.92
C ASN A 182 3.98 3.64 23.94
N GLY A 183 5.20 3.34 23.50
CA GLY A 183 6.21 2.60 24.28
C GLY A 183 6.21 1.09 24.05
N LYS A 184 5.22 0.54 23.32
CA LYS A 184 5.12 -0.88 22.95
C LYS A 184 4.99 -1.11 21.44
N LEU A 185 5.30 -0.09 20.64
CA LEU A 185 5.14 -0.13 19.19
C LEU A 185 6.19 -1.05 18.56
N PHE A 186 5.75 -1.92 17.66
CA PHE A 186 6.60 -2.81 16.88
C PHE A 186 6.68 -2.32 15.43
N GLY A 187 7.89 -2.01 14.98
CA GLY A 187 8.18 -1.59 13.62
C GLY A 187 8.35 -2.75 12.62
N ALA A 188 9.43 -2.70 11.83
CA ALA A 188 9.79 -3.74 10.86
C ALA A 188 10.92 -4.66 11.37
N SER A 189 11.57 -4.31 12.48
CA SER A 189 12.66 -5.07 13.07
C SER A 189 12.41 -5.35 14.56
N PHE A 190 13.20 -6.25 15.14
CA PHE A 190 13.15 -6.53 16.58
C PHE A 190 13.73 -5.40 17.44
N ASN A 191 14.36 -4.40 16.83
CA ASN A 191 14.79 -3.20 17.53
C ASN A 191 13.60 -2.25 17.75
N MET A 192 12.72 -2.61 18.68
CA MET A 192 11.55 -1.79 19.01
C MET A 192 11.93 -0.46 19.65
N ALA A 193 13.10 -0.37 20.30
CA ALA A 193 13.56 0.87 20.93
C ALA A 193 13.63 2.01 19.91
N GLU A 194 14.12 1.73 18.69
CA GLU A 194 14.16 2.72 17.60
C GLU A 194 12.76 3.19 17.19
N THR A 195 11.80 2.27 17.04
CA THR A 195 10.41 2.67 16.71
C THR A 195 9.81 3.55 17.80
N ASN A 196 9.99 3.19 19.07
CA ASN A 196 9.41 3.91 20.20
C ASN A 196 10.17 5.21 20.52
N GLU A 197 11.45 5.33 20.17
CA GLU A 197 12.18 6.60 20.25
C GLU A 197 11.57 7.64 19.29
N ARG A 198 11.12 7.20 18.11
CA ARG A 198 10.49 8.06 17.09
C ARG A 198 9.00 8.31 17.31
N HIS A 199 8.37 7.47 18.12
CA HIS A 199 6.94 7.51 18.43
C HIS A 199 6.72 7.37 19.94
N SER A 200 6.85 8.49 20.66
CA SER A 200 6.67 8.55 22.11
C SER A 200 6.17 9.90 22.58
N GLY A 201 5.22 9.89 23.53
CA GLY A 201 4.63 11.12 24.08
C GLY A 201 4.00 11.98 22.99
N GLU A 202 4.59 13.15 22.74
CA GLU A 202 4.17 14.10 21.69
C GLU A 202 5.06 14.02 20.44
N ARG A 203 6.13 13.22 20.45
CA ARG A 203 7.05 13.04 19.33
C ARG A 203 6.55 11.92 18.41
N HIS A 204 6.32 12.27 17.16
CA HIS A 204 5.91 11.33 16.11
C HIS A 204 6.57 11.69 14.78
N GLU A 205 7.60 10.92 14.44
CA GLU A 205 8.51 11.21 13.34
C GLU A 205 8.55 10.10 12.29
N TYR A 206 8.71 10.49 11.03
CA TYR A 206 8.77 9.61 9.88
C TYR A 206 10.00 9.95 9.01
N LEU A 207 10.61 8.92 8.43
CA LEU A 207 11.72 9.06 7.48
C LEU A 207 11.29 8.49 6.13
N LEU A 208 11.14 9.37 5.14
CA LEU A 208 10.58 9.08 3.82
C LEU A 208 11.64 9.24 2.73
N CYS A 209 11.45 8.54 1.62
CA CYS A 209 12.27 8.69 0.42
C CYS A 209 11.99 10.06 -0.21
N ARG A 210 13.04 10.80 -0.55
CA ARG A 210 12.92 12.16 -1.06
C ARG A 210 12.38 12.22 -2.49
N THR A 211 12.64 11.23 -3.34
CA THR A 211 12.14 11.16 -4.73
C THR A 211 10.61 11.31 -4.80
N PRO A 212 9.79 10.51 -4.08
CA PRO A 212 8.34 10.74 -3.98
C PRO A 212 7.94 12.08 -3.37
N MET A 213 8.69 12.56 -2.36
CA MET A 213 8.36 13.81 -1.66
C MET A 213 8.59 15.05 -2.52
N ASP A 214 9.61 15.01 -3.39
CA ASP A 214 9.96 16.05 -4.36
C ASP A 214 9.09 16.02 -5.63
N ALA A 215 8.17 15.07 -5.78
CA ALA A 215 7.32 14.99 -6.97
C ALA A 215 6.42 16.22 -7.15
N ASP A 216 6.27 16.65 -8.40
CA ASP A 216 5.28 17.67 -8.79
C ASP A 216 3.91 17.02 -9.06
N VAL A 217 3.94 15.75 -9.49
CA VAL A 217 2.79 14.85 -9.66
C VAL A 217 3.17 13.47 -9.12
N LEU A 218 2.38 12.93 -8.19
CA LEU A 218 2.52 11.55 -7.74
C LEU A 218 1.35 10.72 -8.25
N ILE A 219 1.65 9.74 -9.10
CA ILE A 219 0.69 8.76 -9.60
C ILE A 219 0.87 7.45 -8.84
N ASN A 220 -0.05 7.17 -7.94
CA ASN A 220 -0.05 5.97 -7.12
C ASN A 220 -0.71 4.81 -7.89
N LEU A 221 -0.01 3.69 -8.04
CA LEU A 221 -0.47 2.54 -8.83
C LEU A 221 -0.68 1.31 -7.93
N PRO A 222 -1.64 1.34 -6.99
CA PRO A 222 -1.83 0.23 -6.06
C PRO A 222 -2.48 -0.98 -6.73
N LYS A 223 -2.41 -2.12 -6.04
CA LYS A 223 -3.12 -3.36 -6.42
C LYS A 223 -4.46 -3.47 -5.68
N LEU A 224 -5.53 -3.87 -6.37
CA LEU A 224 -6.82 -4.22 -5.76
C LEU A 224 -6.67 -5.55 -5.01
N LYS A 225 -6.34 -5.50 -3.72
CA LYS A 225 -6.17 -6.72 -2.92
C LYS A 225 -6.45 -6.52 -1.44
N THR A 226 -6.82 -7.61 -0.78
CA THR A 226 -6.99 -7.67 0.67
C THR A 226 -5.67 -7.47 1.40
N HIS A 227 -5.74 -7.14 2.70
CA HIS A 227 -4.57 -6.92 3.53
C HIS A 227 -4.81 -7.35 4.97
N LYS A 228 -3.97 -8.26 5.45
CA LYS A 228 -4.06 -8.83 6.81
C LYS A 228 -4.04 -7.84 7.98
N LYS A 229 -3.48 -6.63 7.84
CA LYS A 229 -3.39 -5.63 8.94
C LYS A 229 -4.38 -4.46 8.87
N VAL A 230 -4.82 -4.10 7.67
CA VAL A 230 -5.63 -2.87 7.45
C VAL A 230 -6.85 -3.15 6.56
N GLY A 231 -7.16 -4.42 6.31
CA GLY A 231 -8.30 -4.89 5.51
C GLY A 231 -8.03 -4.90 4.00
N VAL A 232 -7.56 -3.78 3.44
CA VAL A 232 -7.28 -3.62 2.00
C VAL A 232 -5.91 -2.98 1.74
N THR A 233 -5.32 -3.21 0.56
CA THR A 233 -4.03 -2.61 0.17
C THR A 233 -4.24 -1.23 -0.42
N CYS A 234 -4.81 -1.12 -1.63
CA CYS A 234 -5.22 0.10 -2.32
C CYS A 234 -4.30 1.34 -2.11
N ALA A 235 -4.81 2.55 -2.36
CA ALA A 235 -4.04 3.77 -2.50
C ALA A 235 -3.43 4.26 -1.18
N LEU A 236 -4.21 4.37 -0.10
CA LEU A 236 -3.74 4.94 1.18
C LEU A 236 -2.54 4.15 1.72
N LYS A 237 -2.65 2.82 1.79
CA LYS A 237 -1.58 1.97 2.34
C LYS A 237 -0.43 1.76 1.35
N ASN A 238 -0.59 2.03 0.05
CA ASN A 238 0.52 1.89 -0.89
C ASN A 238 1.68 2.87 -0.61
N LEU A 239 1.41 3.98 0.12
CA LEU A 239 2.43 4.92 0.59
C LEU A 239 3.37 4.34 1.65
N VAL A 240 3.09 3.16 2.23
CA VAL A 240 4.10 2.45 3.02
C VAL A 240 5.39 2.23 2.20
N GLY A 241 5.28 2.12 0.88
CA GLY A 241 6.42 1.95 -0.03
C GLY A 241 7.23 3.21 -0.33
N ILE A 242 6.96 4.36 0.30
CA ILE A 242 7.82 5.56 0.19
C ILE A 242 8.73 5.75 1.41
N ASN A 243 8.94 4.69 2.19
CA ASN A 243 9.72 4.72 3.43
C ASN A 243 11.22 4.65 3.16
N ALA A 244 12.00 5.49 3.83
CA ALA A 244 13.46 5.40 3.83
C ALA A 244 13.98 4.57 5.02
N ASN A 245 13.21 4.49 6.12
CA ASN A 245 13.48 3.54 7.21
C ASN A 245 12.21 2.84 7.67
N LYS A 246 12.09 1.56 7.31
CA LYS A 246 10.90 0.75 7.61
C LYS A 246 10.68 0.53 9.11
N ASN A 247 11.72 0.63 9.94
CA ASN A 247 11.60 0.44 11.38
C ASN A 247 10.99 1.66 12.09
N TRP A 248 10.89 2.81 11.42
CA TRP A 248 10.17 3.99 11.91
C TRP A 248 8.66 3.92 11.69
N LEU A 249 8.17 2.83 11.08
CA LEU A 249 6.74 2.63 10.81
C LEU A 249 6.13 1.66 11.83
N PRO A 250 5.27 2.10 12.75
CA PRO A 250 4.56 1.20 13.64
C PRO A 250 3.60 0.28 12.88
N HIS A 251 3.72 -1.04 13.06
CA HIS A 251 2.89 -2.04 12.37
C HIS A 251 1.89 -2.75 13.28
N HIS A 252 2.20 -2.83 14.57
CA HIS A 252 1.36 -3.36 15.65
C HIS A 252 1.93 -2.93 17.00
N THR A 253 1.18 -3.12 18.07
CA THR A 253 1.54 -2.86 19.46
C THR A 253 1.60 -4.18 20.21
N GLU A 254 2.69 -4.43 20.95
CA GLU A 254 2.86 -5.66 21.72
C GLU A 254 1.73 -5.88 22.73
N GLY A 255 1.27 -7.13 22.83
CA GLY A 255 0.22 -7.54 23.76
C GLY A 255 -1.17 -7.70 23.11
N THR A 256 -2.15 -7.94 23.96
CA THR A 256 -3.57 -8.13 23.61
C THR A 256 -4.40 -6.88 23.95
N PRO A 257 -5.65 -6.79 23.47
CA PRO A 257 -6.51 -5.63 23.75
C PRO A 257 -6.66 -5.30 25.25
N ASP A 258 -6.75 -6.31 26.12
CA ASP A 258 -6.81 -6.14 27.58
C ASP A 258 -5.52 -5.56 28.18
N GLN A 259 -4.42 -5.57 27.43
CA GLN A 259 -3.11 -5.03 27.80
C GLN A 259 -2.78 -3.71 27.06
N GLY A 260 -3.74 -3.19 26.28
CA GLY A 260 -3.55 -2.04 25.39
C GLY A 260 -2.73 -2.34 24.12
N GLY A 261 -2.55 -3.61 23.77
CA GLY A 261 -1.86 -4.05 22.56
C GLY A 261 -2.83 -4.58 21.49
N ASP A 262 -2.32 -4.83 20.29
CA ASP A 262 -3.09 -5.36 19.17
C ASP A 262 -2.38 -6.51 18.43
N GLN A 263 -1.31 -7.05 19.02
CA GLN A 263 -0.52 -8.13 18.45
C GLN A 263 -1.34 -9.41 18.25
N PHE A 264 -2.24 -9.70 19.19
CA PHE A 264 -3.10 -10.89 19.22
C PHE A 264 -4.54 -10.50 19.59
N PRO A 265 -5.56 -11.25 19.14
CA PRO A 265 -6.96 -10.95 19.43
C PRO A 265 -7.35 -11.22 20.88
N ALA A 266 -6.73 -12.21 21.53
CA ALA A 266 -7.01 -12.58 22.90
C ALA A 266 -5.81 -13.26 23.57
N SER A 267 -5.76 -13.20 24.89
CA SER A 267 -4.70 -13.81 25.70
C SER A 267 -4.93 -15.32 25.84
N THR A 268 -4.26 -16.12 25.01
CA THR A 268 -4.26 -17.59 25.14
C THR A 268 -3.02 -18.07 25.90
N ALA A 269 -3.13 -19.21 26.62
CA ALA A 269 -1.99 -19.82 27.31
C ALA A 269 -0.81 -20.13 26.35
N LYS A 270 -1.13 -20.48 25.10
CA LYS A 270 -0.17 -20.72 24.01
C LYS A 270 0.57 -19.43 23.61
N ALA A 271 -0.14 -18.30 23.50
CA ALA A 271 0.46 -17.00 23.17
C ALA A 271 1.40 -16.49 24.27
N LYS A 272 1.07 -16.71 25.56
CA LYS A 272 1.95 -16.34 26.70
C LYS A 272 3.26 -17.14 26.69
N LEU A 273 3.20 -18.44 26.40
CA LEU A 273 4.39 -19.31 26.32
C LEU A 273 5.29 -18.91 25.15
N GLU A 274 4.70 -18.61 23.98
CA GLU A 274 5.40 -18.15 22.78
C GLU A 274 6.16 -16.84 23.05
N HIS A 275 5.51 -15.86 23.71
CA HIS A 275 6.08 -14.53 23.99
C HIS A 275 7.35 -14.58 24.85
N SER A 276 7.36 -15.42 25.89
CA SER A 276 8.50 -15.54 26.81
C SER A 276 9.70 -16.22 26.15
N TRP A 277 9.44 -17.29 25.40
CA TRP A 277 10.50 -18.11 24.83
C TRP A 277 11.04 -17.57 23.50
N MET A 278 10.17 -17.24 22.53
CA MET A 278 10.61 -16.71 21.23
C MET A 278 11.19 -15.30 21.35
N GLY A 279 10.67 -14.46 22.24
CA GLY A 279 11.22 -13.12 22.47
C GLY A 279 12.67 -13.16 22.98
N ARG A 280 12.98 -14.05 23.94
CA ARG A 280 14.34 -14.26 24.44
C ARG A 280 15.25 -14.89 23.39
N ALA A 281 14.78 -15.95 22.73
CA ALA A 281 15.59 -16.66 21.74
C ALA A 281 15.92 -15.79 20.52
N LYS A 282 14.94 -15.04 19.99
CA LYS A 282 15.16 -14.15 18.85
C LYS A 282 16.09 -12.98 19.17
N ARG A 283 16.06 -12.47 20.41
CA ARG A 283 16.98 -11.41 20.87
C ARG A 283 18.43 -11.88 20.96
N VAL A 284 18.65 -13.16 21.31
CA VAL A 284 19.97 -13.81 21.32
C VAL A 284 20.51 -14.05 19.90
N VAL A 285 19.61 -14.27 18.94
CA VAL A 285 19.94 -14.56 17.53
C VAL A 285 20.10 -13.29 16.69
N ASN A 286 19.43 -12.20 17.05
CA ASN A 286 19.46 -10.94 16.30
C ASN A 286 20.91 -10.41 16.16
N GLY A 287 21.35 -10.17 14.93
CA GLY A 287 22.70 -9.69 14.62
C GLY A 287 23.80 -10.76 14.63
N ARG A 288 23.50 -12.06 14.75
CA ARG A 288 24.48 -13.16 14.76
C ARG A 288 24.20 -14.20 13.65
N PRO A 289 24.76 -14.04 12.43
CA PRO A 289 24.41 -14.85 11.25
C PRO A 289 24.56 -16.38 11.43
N LEU A 290 25.60 -16.81 12.15
CA LEU A 290 25.86 -18.23 12.45
C LEU A 290 24.77 -18.84 13.34
N LEU A 291 24.28 -18.09 14.33
CA LEU A 291 23.19 -18.54 15.21
C LEU A 291 21.83 -18.49 14.50
N SER A 292 21.62 -17.52 13.59
CA SER A 292 20.40 -17.45 12.77
C SER A 292 20.22 -18.71 11.92
N ARG A 293 21.31 -19.21 11.32
CA ARG A 293 21.30 -20.45 10.52
C ARG A 293 20.98 -21.70 11.35
N LEU A 294 21.48 -21.76 12.59
CA LEU A 294 21.17 -22.85 13.53
C LEU A 294 19.71 -22.81 14.04
N PHE A 295 19.05 -21.66 13.95
CA PHE A 295 17.66 -21.47 14.39
C PHE A 295 16.61 -21.88 13.35
N VAL A 296 16.99 -22.01 12.07
CA VAL A 296 16.11 -22.43 10.96
C VAL A 296 15.43 -23.79 11.24
N PRO A 297 16.14 -24.88 11.59
CA PRO A 297 15.50 -26.17 11.89
C PRO A 297 14.58 -26.11 13.12
N LEU A 298 14.94 -25.31 14.13
CA LEU A 298 14.13 -25.12 15.34
C LEU A 298 12.78 -24.42 15.02
N LYS A 299 12.80 -23.43 14.13
CA LYS A 299 11.60 -22.73 13.66
C LYS A 299 10.74 -23.62 12.77
N LYS A 300 11.34 -24.52 11.97
CA LYS A 300 10.61 -25.53 11.19
C LYS A 300 9.81 -26.48 12.08
N MET A 301 10.41 -26.94 13.19
CA MET A 301 9.67 -27.71 14.22
C MET A 301 8.62 -26.85 14.93
N GLY A 302 8.96 -25.59 15.25
CA GLY A 302 8.02 -24.64 15.86
C GLY A 302 6.78 -24.37 15.00
N ARG A 303 6.92 -24.20 13.68
CA ARG A 303 5.78 -24.08 12.74
C ARG A 303 4.86 -25.31 12.80
N LEU A 304 5.43 -26.51 12.91
CA LEU A 304 4.67 -27.75 13.00
C LEU A 304 3.82 -27.83 14.28
N PHE A 305 4.33 -27.30 15.41
CA PHE A 305 3.65 -27.31 16.71
C PHE A 305 2.77 -26.07 16.98
N PHE A 306 3.15 -24.90 16.47
CA PHE A 306 2.54 -23.60 16.78
C PHE A 306 1.72 -23.00 15.63
N GLY A 307 1.85 -23.51 14.40
CA GLY A 307 1.15 -23.02 13.20
C GLY A 307 1.91 -21.89 12.48
N ASP A 308 1.51 -21.60 11.23
CA ASP A 308 2.05 -20.47 10.45
C ASP A 308 1.14 -19.23 10.58
N THR A 309 1.71 -18.05 10.39
CA THR A 309 1.04 -16.74 10.20
C THR A 309 -0.08 -16.78 9.18
N GLN A 310 -0.03 -17.72 8.23
CA GLN A 310 -1.06 -17.94 7.22
C GLN A 310 -2.30 -18.66 7.76
N THR A 311 -2.25 -19.15 8.99
CA THR A 311 -3.32 -19.92 9.64
C THR A 311 -3.62 -19.47 11.07
N VAL A 312 -2.77 -18.59 11.63
CA VAL A 312 -2.86 -18.10 13.01
C VAL A 312 -2.74 -16.59 13.02
N VAL A 313 -3.70 -15.91 13.68
CA VAL A 313 -3.66 -14.47 13.89
C VAL A 313 -2.51 -14.13 14.85
N ARG A 314 -1.52 -13.40 14.34
CA ARG A 314 -0.39 -12.85 15.11
C ARG A 314 0.15 -11.59 14.46
N SER A 315 0.97 -10.84 15.19
CA SER A 315 1.61 -9.60 14.72
C SER A 315 0.61 -8.57 14.21
N GLY A 316 -0.59 -8.50 14.79
CA GLY A 316 -1.65 -7.58 14.39
C GLY A 316 -2.29 -7.89 13.03
N ASN A 317 -2.29 -9.16 12.59
CA ASN A 317 -2.92 -9.59 11.34
C ASN A 317 -4.44 -9.89 11.52
N TRP A 318 -5.20 -8.93 12.03
CA TRP A 318 -6.65 -9.05 12.27
C TRP A 318 -7.33 -7.69 12.33
N HIS A 319 -8.67 -7.70 12.26
CA HIS A 319 -9.53 -6.51 12.25
C HIS A 319 -9.40 -5.60 13.49
N GLY A 320 -8.87 -6.13 14.60
CA GLY A 320 -8.65 -5.35 15.82
C GLY A 320 -7.33 -4.57 15.87
N ASN A 321 -6.50 -4.63 14.83
CA ASN A 321 -5.29 -3.80 14.72
C ASN A 321 -5.64 -2.31 14.85
N ASP A 322 -5.08 -1.65 15.86
CA ASP A 322 -5.29 -0.23 16.14
C ASP A 322 -4.02 0.63 15.94
N THR A 323 -2.97 0.03 15.40
CA THR A 323 -1.67 0.68 15.18
C THR A 323 -1.49 1.06 13.71
N CYS A 324 -1.70 0.11 12.81
CA CYS A 324 -1.23 0.19 11.43
C CYS A 324 -1.99 1.24 10.61
N TRP A 325 -3.28 1.47 10.89
CA TRP A 325 -4.06 2.49 10.21
C TRP A 325 -3.59 3.91 10.55
N ARG A 326 -3.17 4.16 11.80
CA ARG A 326 -2.62 5.45 12.26
C ARG A 326 -1.37 5.81 11.47
N MET A 327 -0.45 4.85 11.37
CA MET A 327 0.78 4.98 10.57
C MET A 327 0.46 5.26 9.10
N VAL A 328 -0.51 4.56 8.51
CA VAL A 328 -0.89 4.79 7.10
C VAL A 328 -1.44 6.21 6.89
N LEU A 329 -2.33 6.70 7.78
CA LEU A 329 -2.86 8.06 7.66
C LEU A 329 -1.78 9.13 7.87
N ASP A 330 -0.89 8.91 8.83
CA ASP A 330 0.26 9.78 9.06
C ASP A 330 1.19 9.85 7.83
N LEU A 331 1.47 8.73 7.16
CA LEU A 331 2.25 8.75 5.91
C LEU A 331 1.58 9.59 4.81
N ASN A 332 0.24 9.53 4.72
CA ASN A 332 -0.51 10.36 3.78
C ASN A 332 -0.41 11.85 4.16
N LYS A 333 -0.54 12.20 5.45
CA LYS A 333 -0.31 13.58 5.93
C LYS A 333 1.09 14.06 5.58
N CYS A 334 2.12 13.25 5.82
CA CYS A 334 3.49 13.59 5.45
C CYS A 334 3.59 13.93 3.96
N LEU A 335 3.05 13.08 3.09
CA LEU A 335 3.11 13.29 1.64
C LEU A 335 2.37 14.57 1.20
N PHE A 336 1.14 14.79 1.67
CA PHE A 336 0.31 15.91 1.22
C PHE A 336 0.71 17.26 1.83
N ASP A 337 1.22 17.27 3.06
CA ASP A 337 1.53 18.52 3.75
C ASP A 337 2.99 18.96 3.60
N PHE A 338 3.93 18.05 3.35
CA PHE A 338 5.37 18.35 3.38
C PHE A 338 6.08 18.07 2.05
N ASP A 339 7.08 18.89 1.73
CA ASP A 339 7.97 18.73 0.57
C ASP A 339 9.19 17.83 0.88
N GLY A 340 10.09 17.65 -0.09
CA GLY A 340 11.28 16.83 0.09
C GLY A 340 12.31 17.38 1.09
N ALA A 341 12.21 18.64 1.51
CA ALA A 341 13.01 19.20 2.60
C ALA A 341 12.33 19.03 3.98
N GLY A 342 11.16 18.39 4.03
CA GLY A 342 10.38 18.22 5.25
C GLY A 342 9.72 19.52 5.71
N GLN A 343 9.60 20.51 4.83
CA GLN A 343 8.91 21.77 5.10
C GLN A 343 7.47 21.72 4.57
N PRO A 344 6.55 22.53 5.11
CA PRO A 344 5.21 22.63 4.57
C PRO A 344 5.24 22.96 3.07
N ARG A 345 4.47 22.23 2.26
CA ARG A 345 4.42 22.46 0.81
C ARG A 345 3.90 23.86 0.51
N GLU A 346 4.62 24.59 -0.33
CA GLU A 346 4.14 25.86 -0.89
C GLU A 346 3.05 25.66 -1.95
N LYS A 347 3.06 24.53 -2.63
CA LYS A 347 2.10 24.15 -3.68
C LYS A 347 1.52 22.77 -3.38
N PRO A 348 0.19 22.59 -3.51
CA PRO A 348 -0.41 21.27 -3.35
C PRO A 348 0.21 20.25 -4.31
N LEU A 349 0.46 19.04 -3.80
CA LEU A 349 0.85 17.91 -4.63
C LEU A 349 -0.33 17.52 -5.54
N ARG A 350 -0.09 17.42 -6.84
CA ARG A 350 -1.06 16.79 -7.76
C ARG A 350 -0.98 15.29 -7.59
N TYR A 351 -2.09 14.68 -7.19
CA TYR A 351 -2.17 13.28 -6.85
C TYR A 351 -3.19 12.56 -7.72
N LEU A 352 -2.79 11.44 -8.30
CA LEU A 352 -3.66 10.54 -9.04
C LEU A 352 -3.44 9.13 -8.54
N ALA A 353 -4.50 8.36 -8.33
CA ALA A 353 -4.41 6.92 -8.12
C ALA A 353 -4.98 6.19 -9.32
N VAL A 354 -4.32 5.12 -9.75
CA VAL A 354 -4.80 4.16 -10.76
C VAL A 354 -4.63 2.75 -10.18
N VAL A 355 -5.71 2.19 -9.67
CA VAL A 355 -5.75 0.87 -9.05
C VAL A 355 -5.76 -0.19 -10.14
N ASP A 356 -4.73 -1.03 -10.15
CA ASP A 356 -4.71 -2.26 -10.92
C ASP A 356 -5.61 -3.30 -10.24
N GLY A 357 -6.78 -3.54 -10.82
CA GLY A 357 -7.72 -4.58 -10.42
C GLY A 357 -8.08 -5.51 -11.57
N ILE A 358 -7.23 -5.65 -12.59
CA ILE A 358 -7.50 -6.58 -13.68
C ILE A 358 -7.52 -8.01 -13.14
N ILE A 359 -6.43 -8.40 -12.46
CA ILE A 359 -6.42 -9.52 -11.52
C ILE A 359 -6.21 -8.95 -10.12
N GLY A 360 -7.25 -9.05 -9.29
CA GLY A 360 -7.20 -8.70 -7.88
C GLY A 360 -6.60 -9.79 -7.01
N GLY A 361 -6.27 -9.45 -5.76
CA GLY A 361 -5.77 -10.38 -4.75
C GLY A 361 -6.78 -10.62 -3.63
N ASP A 362 -7.41 -11.79 -3.62
CA ASP A 362 -8.44 -12.20 -2.67
C ASP A 362 -7.87 -12.96 -1.45
N GLY A 363 -8.55 -12.97 -0.30
CA GLY A 363 -8.16 -13.80 0.84
C GLY A 363 -6.86 -13.36 1.52
N ASN A 364 -5.80 -14.16 1.43
CA ASN A 364 -4.59 -14.06 2.27
C ASN A 364 -3.55 -12.99 1.82
N GLY A 365 -4.02 -11.79 1.50
CA GLY A 365 -3.17 -10.66 1.15
C GLY A 365 -2.33 -10.11 2.32
N PRO A 366 -1.20 -9.42 2.03
CA PRO A 366 -0.83 -8.91 0.70
C PRO A 366 0.16 -9.75 -0.11
N MET A 367 0.74 -10.82 0.48
CA MET A 367 1.82 -11.60 -0.14
C MET A 367 1.41 -13.02 -0.55
N SER A 368 0.24 -13.49 -0.11
CA SER A 368 -0.33 -14.78 -0.52
C SER A 368 -1.82 -14.69 -0.85
N PRO A 369 -2.31 -13.63 -1.53
CA PRO A 369 -3.70 -13.61 -1.94
C PRO A 369 -3.96 -14.69 -3.01
N ASP A 370 -5.22 -15.04 -3.23
CA ASP A 370 -5.65 -15.82 -4.38
C ASP A 370 -5.96 -14.89 -5.55
N ALA A 371 -5.63 -15.31 -6.78
CA ALA A 371 -5.93 -14.53 -7.97
C ALA A 371 -7.45 -14.44 -8.18
N LYS A 372 -7.94 -13.22 -8.41
CA LYS A 372 -9.35 -12.96 -8.68
C LYS A 372 -9.51 -12.09 -9.92
N PRO A 373 -9.90 -12.65 -11.07
CA PRO A 373 -10.18 -11.87 -12.26
C PRO A 373 -11.34 -10.90 -11.98
N CYS A 374 -11.05 -9.61 -11.98
CA CYS A 374 -12.06 -8.57 -11.79
C CYS A 374 -12.17 -7.65 -13.02
N GLY A 375 -11.11 -7.62 -13.84
CA GLY A 375 -11.03 -6.84 -15.07
C GLY A 375 -11.24 -5.36 -14.87
N THR A 376 -10.84 -4.81 -13.73
CA THR A 376 -11.21 -3.44 -13.33
C THR A 376 -9.98 -2.53 -13.23
N ILE A 377 -10.12 -1.30 -13.72
CA ILE A 377 -9.26 -0.17 -13.35
C ILE A 377 -10.10 0.82 -12.58
N LEU A 378 -9.63 1.21 -11.38
CA LEU A 378 -10.19 2.37 -10.69
C LEU A 378 -9.22 3.53 -10.80
N ALA A 379 -9.70 4.73 -11.09
CA ALA A 379 -8.88 5.93 -11.10
C ALA A 379 -9.54 7.07 -10.31
N GLY A 380 -8.74 7.94 -9.69
CA GLY A 380 -9.27 9.11 -9.00
C GLY A 380 -8.18 10.00 -8.42
N THR A 381 -8.51 11.26 -8.13
CA THR A 381 -7.54 12.27 -7.68
C THR A 381 -7.35 12.34 -6.17
N HIS A 382 -8.03 11.46 -5.42
CA HIS A 382 -7.90 11.40 -3.97
C HIS A 382 -7.89 9.95 -3.44
N PRO A 383 -6.90 9.56 -2.62
CA PRO A 383 -6.72 8.15 -2.22
C PRO A 383 -7.87 7.61 -1.39
N ALA A 384 -8.46 8.41 -0.49
CA ALA A 384 -9.57 7.94 0.34
C ALA A 384 -10.85 7.64 -0.47
N ALA A 385 -11.14 8.43 -1.51
CA ALA A 385 -12.31 8.18 -2.37
C ALA A 385 -12.10 6.88 -3.16
N VAL A 386 -10.90 6.73 -3.74
CA VAL A 386 -10.51 5.54 -4.50
C VAL A 386 -10.54 4.28 -3.63
N ASP A 387 -10.05 4.34 -2.39
CA ASP A 387 -10.05 3.17 -1.50
C ASP A 387 -11.45 2.80 -1.00
N MET A 388 -12.33 3.79 -0.79
CA MET A 388 -13.74 3.53 -0.47
C MET A 388 -14.49 2.90 -1.64
N ALA A 389 -14.24 3.37 -2.86
CA ALA A 389 -14.75 2.77 -4.08
C ALA A 389 -14.26 1.34 -4.23
N ALA A 390 -12.95 1.12 -4.11
CA ALA A 390 -12.34 -0.21 -4.18
C ALA A 390 -12.91 -1.16 -3.12
N ALA A 391 -12.96 -0.75 -1.84
CA ALA A 391 -13.51 -1.58 -0.78
C ALA A 391 -14.99 -1.92 -1.01
N THR A 392 -15.77 -0.96 -1.51
CA THR A 392 -17.17 -1.17 -1.90
C THR A 392 -17.30 -2.20 -3.01
N LEU A 393 -16.57 -2.04 -4.12
CA LEU A 393 -16.61 -2.99 -5.24
C LEU A 393 -16.09 -4.38 -4.86
N MET A 394 -15.16 -4.46 -3.91
CA MET A 394 -14.72 -5.73 -3.31
C MET A 394 -15.83 -6.43 -2.50
N GLY A 395 -16.91 -5.73 -2.12
CA GLY A 395 -17.98 -6.27 -1.29
C GLY A 395 -17.82 -6.02 0.22
N PHE A 396 -16.97 -5.06 0.61
CA PHE A 396 -16.74 -4.70 2.00
C PHE A 396 -17.53 -3.44 2.40
N GLU A 397 -17.86 -3.35 3.69
CA GLU A 397 -18.39 -2.16 4.34
C GLU A 397 -17.23 -1.28 4.80
N TRP A 398 -17.04 -0.15 4.13
CA TRP A 398 -15.94 0.76 4.42
C TRP A 398 -15.97 1.29 5.86
N GLN A 399 -17.14 1.43 6.48
CA GLN A 399 -17.27 1.87 7.87
C GLN A 399 -16.68 0.86 8.87
N LYS A 400 -16.62 -0.42 8.52
CA LYS A 400 -16.02 -1.48 9.34
C LYS A 400 -14.50 -1.56 9.13
N LEU A 401 -13.97 -0.99 8.06
CA LEU A 401 -12.53 -0.83 7.82
C LEU A 401 -12.00 0.37 8.60
N ARG A 402 -11.33 0.13 9.74
CA ARG A 402 -10.78 1.21 10.60
C ARG A 402 -9.96 2.25 9.84
N LEU A 403 -9.15 1.83 8.86
CA LEU A 403 -8.39 2.74 8.01
C LEU A 403 -9.29 3.74 7.27
N LEU A 404 -10.37 3.27 6.64
CA LEU A 404 -11.27 4.13 5.88
C LEU A 404 -12.19 4.91 6.78
N LYS A 405 -12.74 4.30 7.83
CA LYS A 405 -13.52 5.03 8.83
C LYS A 405 -12.74 6.20 9.41
N ASN A 406 -11.54 5.93 9.93
CA ASN A 406 -10.78 6.93 10.67
C ASN A 406 -10.12 7.98 9.76
N SER A 407 -10.01 7.74 8.44
CA SER A 407 -9.53 8.76 7.51
C SER A 407 -10.48 9.97 7.47
N PHE A 408 -11.78 9.77 7.68
CA PHE A 408 -12.77 10.86 7.79
C PHE A 408 -12.94 11.40 9.21
N GLU A 409 -12.28 10.80 10.21
CA GLU A 409 -12.35 11.21 11.63
C GLU A 409 -11.03 11.85 12.11
N MET A 410 -10.07 12.10 11.21
CA MET A 410 -8.80 12.77 11.53
C MET A 410 -9.04 14.15 12.16
N GLN A 411 -8.40 14.39 13.31
CA GLN A 411 -8.63 15.60 14.10
C GLN A 411 -7.78 16.79 13.63
N LYS A 412 -6.57 16.54 13.14
CA LYS A 412 -5.60 17.55 12.70
C LYS A 412 -5.02 17.18 11.36
N ARG A 413 -4.77 18.20 10.53
CA ARG A 413 -4.20 18.04 9.18
C ARG A 413 -4.96 16.99 8.37
N SER A 414 -6.30 17.04 8.42
CA SER A 414 -7.09 16.21 7.52
C SER A 414 -6.82 16.65 6.09
N PHE A 415 -6.42 15.71 5.25
CA PHE A 415 -6.19 15.93 3.82
C PHE A 415 -7.46 15.64 2.98
N ILE A 416 -8.59 15.31 3.62
CA ILE A 416 -9.85 14.96 2.93
C ILE A 416 -10.80 16.16 2.86
N PRO A 417 -11.09 16.71 1.66
CA PRO A 417 -11.93 17.90 1.51
C PRO A 417 -13.42 17.60 1.26
N PHE A 418 -13.86 16.34 1.33
CA PHE A 418 -15.22 15.90 1.00
C PHE A 418 -15.79 14.96 2.05
N ARG A 419 -17.12 14.77 2.03
CA ARG A 419 -17.81 13.80 2.87
C ARG A 419 -17.90 12.44 2.17
N PRO A 420 -18.02 11.33 2.91
CA PRO A 420 -18.25 10.01 2.32
C PRO A 420 -19.45 9.96 1.34
N SER A 421 -20.51 10.72 1.62
CA SER A 421 -21.71 10.82 0.78
C SER A 421 -21.49 11.49 -0.58
N ASP A 422 -20.41 12.24 -0.72
CA ASP A 422 -20.11 13.01 -1.94
C ASP A 422 -19.44 12.12 -2.99
N ILE A 423 -18.98 10.92 -2.59
CA ILE A 423 -18.25 10.01 -3.47
C ILE A 423 -19.20 9.40 -4.50
N ARG A 424 -18.79 9.48 -5.76
CA ARG A 424 -19.52 8.96 -6.92
C ARG A 424 -18.57 8.18 -7.81
N LEU A 425 -19.13 7.17 -8.46
CA LEU A 425 -18.47 6.41 -9.51
C LEU A 425 -18.89 6.94 -10.87
N GLU A 426 -17.92 7.11 -11.76
CA GLU A 426 -18.16 7.20 -13.21
C GLU A 426 -17.72 5.87 -13.82
N SER A 427 -18.64 5.20 -14.52
CA SER A 427 -18.41 3.80 -14.92
C SER A 427 -19.02 3.44 -16.27
N ASN A 428 -18.35 2.52 -16.97
CA ASN A 428 -18.92 1.80 -18.11
C ASN A 428 -19.87 0.65 -17.70
N ARG A 429 -20.05 0.42 -16.40
CA ARG A 429 -21.03 -0.51 -15.82
C ARG A 429 -22.18 0.29 -15.21
N GLN A 430 -23.38 0.09 -15.72
CA GLN A 430 -24.57 0.81 -15.27
C GLN A 430 -24.86 0.56 -13.78
N GLU A 431 -24.56 -0.63 -13.27
CA GLU A 431 -24.74 -0.99 -11.87
C GLU A 431 -23.75 -0.32 -10.91
N TRP A 432 -22.68 0.30 -11.43
CA TRP A 432 -21.70 1.03 -10.62
C TRP A 432 -21.86 2.55 -10.76
N ASP A 433 -22.25 3.03 -11.94
CA ASP A 433 -22.33 4.45 -12.25
C ASP A 433 -23.29 5.22 -11.31
N GLY A 434 -22.80 6.30 -10.69
CA GLY A 434 -23.57 7.14 -9.77
C GLY A 434 -23.05 7.17 -8.32
N PRO A 435 -23.90 7.49 -7.33
CA PRO A 435 -23.51 7.53 -5.93
C PRO A 435 -22.91 6.20 -5.45
N LEU A 436 -21.78 6.23 -4.73
CA LEU A 436 -21.08 5.01 -4.30
C LEU A 436 -21.97 4.05 -3.48
N GLY A 437 -22.87 4.58 -2.67
CA GLY A 437 -23.80 3.80 -1.85
C GLY A 437 -24.85 3.02 -2.64
N GLN A 438 -25.00 3.28 -3.95
CA GLN A 438 -25.94 2.61 -4.85
C GLN A 438 -25.27 1.56 -5.74
N ALA A 439 -23.94 1.43 -5.67
CA ALA A 439 -23.21 0.45 -6.47
C ALA A 439 -23.60 -0.98 -6.07
N ASP A 440 -23.90 -1.80 -7.08
CA ASP A 440 -24.30 -3.21 -6.96
C ASP A 440 -23.41 -4.11 -7.86
N GLY A 441 -23.68 -5.41 -7.94
CA GLY A 441 -22.92 -6.35 -8.78
C GLY A 441 -21.46 -6.49 -8.35
N LEU A 442 -21.22 -6.51 -7.04
CA LEU A 442 -19.90 -6.46 -6.41
C LEU A 442 -19.15 -7.80 -6.53
N PHE A 443 -17.81 -7.77 -6.44
CA PHE A 443 -16.94 -8.94 -6.68
C PHE A 443 -16.93 -10.00 -5.57
N ALA A 444 -17.52 -9.72 -4.40
CA ALA A 444 -17.58 -10.61 -3.24
C ALA A 444 -16.21 -11.22 -2.85
N PHE A 445 -15.23 -10.36 -2.57
CA PHE A 445 -13.92 -10.77 -2.02
C PHE A 445 -14.10 -11.44 -0.65
N GLN A 446 -13.30 -12.48 -0.41
CA GLN A 446 -13.06 -13.03 0.91
C GLN A 446 -11.97 -12.21 1.60
N PRO A 447 -12.21 -11.64 2.79
CA PRO A 447 -11.14 -10.96 3.48
C PRO A 447 -10.12 -11.97 4.02
N HIS A 448 -8.95 -11.51 4.42
CA HIS A 448 -7.98 -12.33 5.14
C HIS A 448 -8.64 -13.02 6.35
N PHE A 449 -8.30 -14.26 6.69
CA PHE A 449 -9.02 -15.04 7.72
C PHE A 449 -9.19 -14.32 9.07
N GLY A 450 -8.24 -13.45 9.47
CA GLY A 450 -8.34 -12.59 10.67
C GLY A 450 -9.37 -11.44 10.60
N TRP A 451 -10.06 -11.29 9.47
CA TRP A 451 -11.06 -10.27 9.16
C TRP A 451 -12.41 -10.85 8.74
N VAL A 452 -12.52 -12.18 8.63
CA VAL A 452 -13.77 -12.85 8.24
C VAL A 452 -14.86 -12.56 9.26
N GLY A 453 -16.04 -12.17 8.75
CA GLY A 453 -17.20 -11.75 9.51
C GLY A 453 -17.10 -10.34 10.12
N ALA A 454 -16.02 -9.61 9.85
CA ALA A 454 -15.77 -8.30 10.45
C ALA A 454 -15.98 -7.12 9.51
N ILE A 455 -15.93 -7.32 8.18
CA ILE A 455 -15.99 -6.21 7.20
C ILE A 455 -16.87 -6.46 6.00
N GLU A 456 -17.31 -7.69 5.78
CA GLU A 456 -18.18 -8.05 4.67
C GLU A 456 -19.53 -7.33 4.79
N ARG A 457 -20.10 -6.96 3.65
CA ARG A 457 -21.48 -6.47 3.58
C ARG A 457 -22.42 -7.59 4.01
N GLU A 458 -23.34 -7.28 4.91
CA GLU A 458 -24.45 -8.20 5.16
C GLU A 458 -25.21 -8.41 3.84
N PRO A 459 -25.55 -9.66 3.47
CA PRO A 459 -26.45 -9.88 2.36
C PRO A 459 -27.74 -9.11 2.66
N GLU A 460 -28.21 -8.31 1.70
CA GLU A 460 -29.50 -7.64 1.83
C GLU A 460 -30.51 -8.69 2.24
N LYS A 461 -31.04 -8.60 3.47
CA LYS A 461 -32.17 -9.43 3.86
C LYS A 461 -33.24 -9.08 2.85
N GLU A 462 -33.59 -10.03 1.97
CA GLU A 462 -34.78 -9.95 1.14
C GLU A 462 -35.88 -9.38 2.02
N ALA A 463 -36.26 -8.14 1.73
CA ALA A 463 -37.35 -7.50 2.45
C ALA A 463 -38.53 -8.44 2.26
N LYS A 464 -38.88 -9.17 3.33
CA LYS A 464 -40.06 -10.05 3.36
C LYS A 464 -41.23 -9.19 2.90
N ARG A 465 -41.61 -9.38 1.63
CA ARG A 465 -42.83 -8.84 1.04
C ARG A 465 -44.02 -9.58 1.60
#